data_AF-A0A1V4S614-F1
#
_entry.id   AF-A0A1V4S614-F1
#
_cell.length_a   1.000
_cell.length_b   1.000
_cell.length_c   1.000
_cell.angle_alpha   90.00
_cell.angle_beta   90.00
_cell.angle_gamma   90.00
#
_symmetry.space_group_name_H-M   'P 1'
#
loop_
_entity.id
_entity.type
_entity.pdbx_description
1 polymer ?
#
loop_
_entity_poly.entity_id
_entity_poly.type
_entity_poly.pdbx_seq_one_letter_code
_entity_poly.pdbx_strand_id
1 'polypeptide(L)' 'MIITTSGGKAFDTEKDLTAPERHVLQKLFAWQDMADSVGQFREKKEEALQKGWNNSGPIKASV' A
#
# COMPACT_ATOMS: atom_id res chain seq x y z
N MET A 1 -1.61 -9.08 -9.30
CA MET A 1 -1.81 -9.95 -8.09
C MET A 1 -3.24 -9.79 -7.60
N ILE A 2 -3.94 -10.88 -7.27
CA ILE A 2 -5.29 -10.79 -6.69
C ILE A 2 -5.21 -10.84 -5.16
N ILE A 3 -5.77 -9.85 -4.48
CA ILE A 3 -5.88 -9.79 -3.02
C ILE A 3 -7.34 -9.94 -2.63
N THR A 4 -7.64 -10.88 -1.74
CA THR A 4 -8.97 -11.02 -1.14
C THR A 4 -8.93 -10.48 0.28
N THR A 5 -9.76 -9.49 0.56
CA THR A 5 -9.93 -8.95 1.92
C THR A 5 -10.73 -9.93 2.78
N SER A 6 -10.64 -9.80 4.10
CA SER A 6 -11.40 -10.63 5.05
C SER A 6 -12.92 -10.56 4.85
N GLY A 7 -13.43 -9.48 4.23
CA GLY A 7 -14.84 -9.34 3.86
C GLY A 7 -15.22 -9.98 2.51
N GLY A 8 -14.32 -10.72 1.86
CA GLY A 8 -14.57 -11.39 0.57
C GLY A 8 -14.44 -10.49 -0.67
N LYS A 9 -14.14 -9.20 -0.51
CA LYS A 9 -13.85 -8.31 -1.65
C LYS A 9 -12.48 -8.65 -2.24
N ALA A 10 -12.46 -8.99 -3.51
CA ALA A 10 -11.24 -9.24 -4.27
C ALA A 10 -10.82 -7.98 -5.05
N PHE A 11 -9.52 -7.73 -5.11
CA PHE A 11 -8.89 -6.67 -5.90
C PHE A 11 -7.85 -7.30 -6.83
N ASP A 12 -7.96 -7.08 -8.13
CA ASP A 12 -6.92 -7.36 -9.11
C ASP A 12 -5.99 -6.14 -9.18
N THR A 13 -4.88 -6.19 -8.46
CA THR A 13 -3.98 -5.03 -8.32
C THR A 13 -3.42 -4.53 -9.65
N GLU A 14 -3.40 -5.36 -10.69
CA GLU A 14 -2.94 -4.94 -12.03
C GLU A 14 -3.96 -4.06 -12.76
N LYS A 15 -5.25 -4.31 -12.55
CA LYS A 15 -6.35 -3.55 -13.16
C LYS A 15 -6.84 -2.41 -12.26
N ASP A 16 -6.88 -2.65 -10.96
CA ASP A 16 -7.55 -1.79 -9.99
C ASP A 16 -6.62 -0.72 -9.40
N LEU A 17 -5.30 -0.88 -9.54
CA LEU A 17 -4.31 0.07 -9.04
C LEU A 17 -3.39 0.53 -10.15
N THR A 18 -2.98 1.79 -10.08
CA THR A 18 -1.89 2.31 -10.90
C THR A 18 -0.54 1.66 -10.51
N ALA A 19 0.46 1.75 -11.39
CA ALA A 19 1.79 1.24 -11.07
C ALA A 19 2.38 1.85 -9.77
N PRO A 20 2.29 3.17 -9.53
CA PRO A 20 2.74 3.77 -8.27
C PRO A 20 2.00 3.23 -7.04
N GLU A 21 0.68 3.06 -7.12
CA GLU A 21 -0.12 2.49 -6.01
C GLU A 21 0.26 1.04 -5.72
N ARG A 22 0.48 0.22 -6.75
CA ARG A 22 0.96 -1.16 -6.57
C ARG A 22 2.30 -1.21 -5.84
N HIS A 23 3.23 -0.31 -6.16
CA HIS A 23 4.53 -0.27 -5.50
C HIS A 23 4.44 0.14 -4.03
N VAL A 24 3.57 1.11 -3.72
CA VAL A 24 3.27 1.46 -2.33
C VAL A 24 2.69 0.23 -1.62
N LEU A 25 1.71 -0.43 -2.20
CA LEU A 25 1.08 -1.62 -1.61
C LEU A 25 2.10 -2.74 -1.34
N GLN A 26 3.01 -3.02 -2.27
CA GLN A 26 4.09 -4.00 -2.09
C GLN A 26 5.00 -3.63 -0.90
N LYS A 27 5.37 -2.34 -0.79
CA LYS A 27 6.17 -1.85 0.35
C LYS A 27 5.41 -2.00 1.66
N LEU A 28 4.08 -1.81 1.66
CA LEU A 28 3.26 -1.97 2.86
C LEU A 28 3.16 -3.42 3.31
N PHE A 29 3.17 -4.41 2.41
CA PHE A 29 3.24 -5.80 2.85
C PHE A 29 4.52 -6.09 3.65
N ALA A 30 5.67 -5.57 3.22
CA ALA A 30 6.90 -5.69 4.01
C ALA A 30 6.78 -5.00 5.38
N TRP A 31 6.22 -3.80 5.43
CA TRP A 31 6.01 -3.10 6.71
C TRP A 31 5.01 -3.78 7.63
N GLN A 32 4.03 -4.51 7.10
CA GLN A 32 3.05 -5.24 7.90
C GLN A 32 3.73 -6.29 8.79
N ASP A 33 4.75 -6.97 8.25
CA ASP A 33 5.49 -8.01 8.98
C ASP A 33 6.56 -7.43 9.91
N MET A 34 7.04 -6.21 9.62
CA MET A 34 8.12 -5.55 10.37
C MET A 34 7.63 -4.58 11.45
N ALA A 35 6.37 -4.15 11.41
CA ALA A 35 5.86 -3.17 12.34
C ALA A 35 5.59 -3.79 13.72
N ASP A 36 6.11 -3.15 14.77
CA ASP A 36 5.91 -3.49 16.17
C ASP A 36 4.49 -3.17 16.65
N SER A 37 3.76 -2.32 15.92
CA SER A 37 2.39 -1.95 16.25
C SER A 37 1.59 -1.47 15.04
N VAL A 38 0.26 -1.49 15.18
CA VAL A 38 -0.67 -0.92 14.20
C VAL A 38 -0.43 0.59 14.03
N GLY A 39 -0.03 1.30 15.09
CA GLY A 39 0.29 2.73 15.01
C GLY A 39 1.49 2.99 14.09
N GLN A 40 2.59 2.27 14.33
CA GLN A 40 3.79 2.35 13.49
C GLN A 40 3.49 1.96 12.04
N PHE A 41 2.67 0.93 11.82
CA PHE A 41 2.25 0.56 10.47
C PHE A 41 1.50 1.69 9.76
N ARG A 42 0.61 2.42 10.47
CA ARG A 42 -0.11 3.58 9.92
C ARG A 42 0.83 4.72 9.54
N GLU A 43 1.82 5.02 10.38
CA GLU A 43 2.86 6.01 10.07
C GLU A 43 3.65 5.61 8.82
N LYS A 44 4.03 4.33 8.70
CA LYS A 44 4.72 3.81 7.51
C LYS A 44 3.86 3.85 6.26
N LYS A 45 2.55 3.64 6.39
CA LYS A 45 1.59 3.87 5.31
C LYS A 45 1.60 5.31 4.82
N GLU A 46 1.50 6.27 5.73
CA GLU A 46 1.50 7.69 5.39
C GLU A 46 2.83 8.10 4.74
N GLU A 47 3.96 7.66 5.31
CA GLU A 47 5.30 7.90 4.75
C GLU A 47 5.43 7.35 3.31
N ALA A 48 4.94 6.13 3.08
CA ALA A 48 4.98 5.50 1.76
C ALA A 48 4.10 6.23 0.73
N LEU A 49 2.93 6.71 1.14
CA LEU A 49 2.05 7.51 0.27
C LEU A 49 2.63 8.89 -0.03
N GLN A 50 3.26 9.55 0.95
CA GLN A 50 3.87 10.87 0.75
C GLN A 50 5.12 10.83 -0.13
N LYS A 51 5.99 9.84 0.07
CA LYS A 51 7.21 9.70 -0.73
C LYS A 51 6.93 9.08 -2.11
N GLY A 52 5.89 8.26 -2.20
CA GLY A 52 5.61 7.45 -3.36
C GLY A 52 6.71 6.44 -3.67
N TRP A 53 6.87 6.10 -4.95
CA TRP A 53 7.90 5.18 -5.42
C TRP A 53 9.16 5.94 -5.80
N ASN A 54 10.32 5.57 -5.25
CA ASN A 54 11.60 6.25 -5.54
C ASN A 54 11.55 7.79 -5.46
N ASN A 55 10.82 8.35 -4.48
CA ASN A 55 10.59 9.79 -4.35
C ASN A 55 9.86 10.41 -5.54
N SER A 56 8.98 9.66 -6.22
CA SER A 56 8.10 10.15 -7.28
C SER A 56 7.14 11.25 -6.82
N GLY A 57 7.07 11.49 -5.50
CA GLY A 57 6.15 12.44 -4.88
C GLY A 57 4.86 11.79 -4.39
N PRO A 58 3.95 12.59 -3.83
CA PRO A 58 2.75 12.09 -3.15
C PRO A 58 1.82 11.31 -4.08
N ILE A 59 1.39 10.15 -3.62
CA ILE A 59 0.40 9.31 -4.28
C ILE A 59 -0.90 9.41 -3.50
N LYS A 60 -1.99 9.80 -4.18
CA LYS A 60 -3.33 9.68 -3.62
C LYS A 60 -3.78 8.24 -3.71
N ALA A 61 -4.13 7.64 -2.57
CA ALA A 61 -4.77 6.34 -2.57
C ALA A 61 -6.14 6.44 -3.25
N SER A 62 -6.42 5.53 -4.17
CA SER A 62 -7.78 5.30 -4.66
C SER A 62 -8.71 4.85 -3.53
N VAL A 63 -9.95 5.32 -3.56
CA VAL A 63 -10.97 5.11 -2.50
C VAL A 63 -11.69 3.78 -2.67
#